data_AF-A0A427CD99-F1
#
_entry.id   AF-A0A427CD99-F1
#
_cell.length_a   1.000
_cell.length_b   1.000
_cell.length_c   1.000
_cell.angle_alpha   90.00
_cell.angle_beta   90.00
_cell.angle_gamma   90.00
#
_symmetry.space_group_name_H-M   'P 1'
#
loop_
_entity.id
_entity.type
_entity.pdbx_description
1 polymer ?
#
loop_
_entity_poly.entity_id
_entity_poly.type
_entity_poly.pdbx_seq_one_letter_code
_entity_poly.pdbx_strand_id
1 'polypeptide(L)'
;MGKGWAYLALCIIGALMLWGTGQFDEVASRSNLNAREAFWNDAFAKELRTGTARMYVEAFLARQQMTLTCREVAGATRCIGLDPSAKGGTATSPMGLELEIVYQDSALRSSALTATPLNVIN
;
A
#
# COMPACT_ATOMS: atom_id res chain seq x y z
N MET A 1 -30.65 17.22 36.40
CA MET A 1 -29.52 17.18 35.44
C MET A 1 -28.59 15.99 35.76
N GLY A 2 -29.00 14.74 35.52
CA GLY A 2 -28.20 13.57 35.94
C GLY A 2 -28.28 12.35 35.03
N LYS A 3 -29.07 12.39 33.95
CA LYS A 3 -29.28 11.24 33.05
C LYS A 3 -28.28 11.19 31.88
N GLY A 4 -27.72 12.33 31.47
CA GLY A 4 -26.75 12.40 30.37
C GLY A 4 -25.43 11.65 30.66
N TRP A 5 -25.00 11.66 31.93
CA TRP A 5 -23.79 10.97 32.37
C TRP A 5 -23.91 9.44 32.31
N ALA A 6 -25.12 8.90 32.51
CA ALA A 6 -25.36 7.46 32.46
C ALA A 6 -25.23 6.91 31.03
N TYR A 7 -25.71 7.65 30.02
CA TYR A 7 -25.55 7.27 28.61
C TYR A 7 -24.10 7.40 28.14
N LEU A 8 -23.39 8.42 28.61
CA LEU A 8 -21.97 8.60 28.29
C LEU A 8 -21.12 7.46 28.86
N ALA A 9 -21.39 7.03 30.10
CA ALA A 9 -20.72 5.89 30.71
C ALA A 9 -21.01 4.57 29.97
N LEU A 10 -22.24 4.35 29.51
CA LEU A 10 -22.62 3.18 28.73
C LEU A 10 -21.93 3.12 27.36
N CYS A 11 -21.79 4.26 26.67
CA CYS A 11 -21.02 4.32 25.42
C CYS A 11 -19.54 4.01 25.65
N ILE A 12 -18.95 4.50 26.73
CA ILE A 12 -17.55 4.25 27.07
C ILE A 12 -17.33 2.78 27.44
N ILE A 13 -18.23 2.18 28.22
CA ILE A 13 -18.15 0.76 28.58
C ILE A 13 -18.37 -0.13 27.36
N GLY A 14 -19.32 0.22 26.47
CA GLY A 14 -19.50 -0.49 25.19
C GLY A 14 -18.26 -0.42 24.30
N ALA A 15 -17.63 0.74 24.20
CA ALA A 15 -16.37 0.91 23.47
C ALA A 15 -15.21 0.13 24.10
N LEU A 16 -15.13 0.09 25.44
CA LEU A 16 -14.11 -0.68 26.17
C LEU A 16 -14.31 -2.20 26.08
N MET A 17 -15.55 -2.67 26.12
CA MET A 17 -15.87 -4.10 25.94
C MET A 17 -15.57 -4.55 24.51
N LEU A 18 -15.82 -3.70 23.51
CA LEU A 18 -15.40 -3.96 22.14
C LEU A 18 -13.86 -3.97 21.99
N TRP A 19 -13.15 -3.18 22.78
CA TRP A 19 -11.68 -3.17 22.77
C TRP A 19 -11.09 -4.43 23.42
N GLY A 20 -11.69 -4.94 24.49
CA GLY A 20 -11.22 -6.12 25.23
C GLY A 20 -11.55 -7.48 24.58
N THR A 21 -12.41 -7.51 23.56
CA THR A 21 -12.82 -8.76 22.87
C THR A 21 -11.94 -9.13 21.68
N GLY A 22 -10.94 -8.32 21.34
CA GLY A 22 -10.01 -8.62 20.24
C GLY A 22 -10.62 -8.53 18.83
N GLN A 23 -11.91 -8.21 18.68
CA GLN A 23 -12.55 -8.09 17.36
C GLN A 23 -12.02 -6.90 16.54
N PHE A 24 -11.54 -5.84 17.19
CA PHE A 24 -10.80 -4.78 16.51
C PHE A 24 -9.36 -5.17 16.18
N ASP A 25 -8.74 -6.06 16.95
CA ASP A 25 -7.42 -6.60 16.64
C ASP A 25 -7.47 -7.63 15.49
N GLU A 26 -8.58 -8.32 15.24
CA GLU A 26 -8.71 -9.16 14.04
C GLU A 26 -9.00 -8.37 12.75
N VAL A 27 -9.63 -7.19 12.87
CA VAL A 27 -9.84 -6.27 11.72
C VAL A 27 -8.63 -5.38 11.47
N ALA A 28 -7.82 -5.09 12.50
CA ALA A 28 -6.66 -4.21 12.42
C ALA A 28 -5.29 -4.92 12.60
N SER A 29 -5.23 -6.22 12.89
CA SER A 29 -3.95 -6.93 12.89
C SER A 29 -3.41 -7.03 11.45
N ARG A 30 -2.55 -6.05 11.17
CA ARG A 30 -1.45 -6.06 10.20
C ARG A 30 -1.79 -5.65 8.76
N SER A 31 -2.83 -4.86 8.52
CA SER A 31 -2.90 -4.10 7.26
C SER A 31 -2.05 -2.83 7.35
N ASN A 32 -1.01 -2.72 6.53
CA ASN A 32 -0.19 -1.51 6.39
C ASN A 32 -0.25 -0.90 4.97
N LEU A 33 -1.23 -1.32 4.16
CA LEU A 33 -1.39 -0.88 2.77
C LEU A 33 -1.39 0.65 2.67
N ASN A 34 -2.20 1.34 3.49
CA ASN A 34 -2.30 2.80 3.48
C ASN A 34 -0.97 3.48 3.85
N ALA A 35 -0.22 2.92 4.80
CA ALA A 35 1.07 3.48 5.20
C ALA A 35 2.14 3.29 4.10
N ARG A 36 2.10 2.15 3.40
CA ARG A 36 2.99 1.87 2.26
C ARG A 36 2.61 2.70 1.05
N GLU A 37 1.32 2.90 0.79
CA GLU A 37 0.82 3.79 -0.26
C GLU A 37 1.29 5.23 -0.02
N ALA A 38 1.16 5.74 1.22
CA ALA A 38 1.68 7.06 1.59
C ALA A 38 3.20 7.17 1.40
N PHE A 39 3.95 6.14 1.79
CA PHE A 39 5.41 6.08 1.56
C PHE A 39 5.75 6.18 0.07
N TRP A 40 5.08 5.41 -0.79
CA TRP A 40 5.35 5.41 -2.22
C TRP A 40 4.93 6.72 -2.89
N ASN A 41 3.78 7.28 -2.50
CA ASN A 41 3.35 8.59 -2.97
C ASN A 41 4.39 9.67 -2.63
N ASP A 42 4.94 9.65 -1.41
CA ASP A 42 6.01 10.58 -1.01
C ASP A 42 7.32 10.32 -1.78
N ALA A 43 7.70 9.06 -1.96
CA ALA A 43 8.89 8.67 -2.72
C ALA A 43 8.80 9.11 -4.19
N PHE A 44 7.65 8.93 -4.85
CA PHE A 44 7.41 9.43 -6.21
C PHE A 44 7.39 10.96 -6.29
N ALA A 45 6.87 11.64 -5.27
CA ALA A 45 6.84 13.09 -5.24
C ALA A 45 8.23 13.71 -4.98
N LYS A 46 9.10 13.05 -4.20
CA LYS A 46 10.40 13.62 -3.78
C LYS A 46 11.59 13.08 -4.57
N GLU A 47 11.67 11.76 -4.73
CA GLU A 47 12.86 11.07 -5.25
C GLU A 47 12.67 10.53 -6.67
N LEU A 48 11.46 10.07 -7.01
CA LEU A 48 11.14 9.39 -8.27
C LEU A 48 10.14 10.19 -9.09
N ARG A 49 10.48 11.45 -9.39
CA ARG A 49 9.64 12.32 -10.22
C ARG A 49 9.64 11.88 -11.69
N THR A 50 8.62 12.29 -12.43
CA THR A 50 8.61 12.15 -13.89
C THR A 50 9.87 12.77 -14.50
N GLY A 51 10.51 12.06 -15.43
CA GLY A 51 11.79 12.43 -16.02
C GLY A 51 13.01 11.81 -15.33
N THR A 52 12.86 11.19 -14.15
CA THR A 52 13.96 10.46 -13.49
C THR A 52 14.43 9.32 -14.38
N ALA A 53 15.74 9.21 -14.61
CA ALA A 53 16.30 8.15 -15.45
C ALA A 53 16.05 6.77 -14.84
N ARG A 54 15.73 5.79 -15.70
CA ARG A 54 15.37 4.42 -15.33
C ARG A 54 16.34 3.80 -14.33
N MET A 55 17.65 3.98 -14.52
CA MET A 55 18.67 3.43 -13.63
C MET A 55 18.55 3.91 -12.17
N TYR A 56 18.13 5.16 -11.94
CA TYR A 56 17.94 5.70 -10.59
C TYR A 56 16.68 5.14 -9.95
N VAL A 57 15.61 4.97 -10.74
CA VAL A 57 14.38 4.33 -10.28
C VAL A 57 14.66 2.89 -9.88
N GLU A 58 15.30 2.11 -10.75
CA GLU A 58 15.66 0.71 -10.48
C GLU A 58 16.58 0.59 -9.25
N ALA A 59 17.58 1.47 -9.11
CA ALA A 59 18.44 1.48 -7.93
C ALA A 59 17.67 1.82 -6.63
N PHE A 60 16.71 2.74 -6.68
CA PHE A 60 15.86 3.04 -5.53
C PHE A 60 14.99 1.83 -5.15
N LEU A 61 14.36 1.20 -6.13
CA LEU A 61 13.48 0.05 -5.91
C LEU A 61 14.24 -1.17 -5.39
N ALA A 62 15.45 -1.40 -5.88
CA ALA A 62 16.33 -2.46 -5.38
C ALA A 62 16.66 -2.28 -3.88
N ARG A 63 16.85 -1.04 -3.41
CA ARG A 63 17.05 -0.75 -1.97
C ARG A 63 15.81 -1.07 -1.13
N GLN A 64 14.63 -1.00 -1.73
CA GLN A 64 13.35 -1.39 -1.12
C GLN A 64 13.02 -2.88 -1.32
N GLN A 65 13.98 -3.68 -1.82
CA GLN A 65 13.83 -5.12 -2.10
C GLN A 65 12.67 -5.43 -3.07
N MET A 66 12.31 -4.49 -3.93
CA MET A 66 11.22 -4.64 -4.87
C MET A 66 11.72 -5.15 -6.22
N THR A 67 11.13 -6.22 -6.72
CA THR A 67 11.44 -6.79 -8.04
C THR A 67 10.40 -6.32 -9.05
N LEU A 68 10.86 -5.76 -10.16
CA LEU A 68 10.01 -5.34 -11.28
C LEU A 68 9.99 -6.40 -12.38
N THR A 69 8.80 -6.69 -12.90
CA THR A 69 8.59 -7.44 -14.14
C THR A 69 8.20 -6.46 -15.24
N CYS A 70 9.01 -6.37 -16.29
CA CYS A 70 8.84 -5.39 -17.36
C CYS A 70 8.35 -6.01 -18.67
N ARG A 71 7.50 -5.29 -19.39
CA ARG A 71 7.02 -5.62 -20.73
C ARG A 71 6.99 -4.36 -21.59
N GLU A 72 7.41 -4.47 -22.85
CA GLU A 72 7.23 -3.39 -23.82
C GLU A 72 5.78 -3.34 -24.31
N VAL A 73 5.18 -2.15 -24.27
CA VAL A 73 3.80 -1.89 -24.70
C VAL A 73 3.79 -0.59 -25.49
N ALA A 74 3.50 -0.68 -26.80
CA ALA A 74 3.32 0.48 -27.68
C ALA A 74 4.47 1.53 -27.62
N GLY A 75 5.72 1.08 -27.58
CA GLY A 75 6.90 1.98 -27.53
C GLY A 75 7.25 2.53 -26.14
N ALA A 76 6.56 2.07 -25.09
CA ALA A 76 6.91 2.33 -23.70
C ALA A 76 7.28 1.02 -22.99
N THR A 77 8.12 1.08 -21.96
CA THR A 77 8.39 -0.06 -21.08
C THR A 77 7.52 0.04 -19.84
N ARG A 78 6.55 -0.85 -19.69
CA ARG A 78 5.70 -0.94 -18.51
C ARG A 78 6.27 -2.00 -17.57
N CYS A 79 6.56 -1.60 -16.34
CA CYS A 79 7.09 -2.47 -15.30
C CYS A 79 6.12 -2.52 -14.12
N ILE A 80 5.91 -3.72 -13.60
CA ILE A 80 5.01 -3.97 -12.47
C ILE A 80 5.81 -4.70 -11.39
N GLY A 81 5.67 -4.26 -10.14
CA GLY A 81 6.31 -4.91 -9.00
C GLY A 81 5.41 -4.92 -7.78
N LEU A 82 5.49 -5.97 -6.98
CA LEU A 82 4.78 -6.06 -5.72
C LEU A 82 5.67 -5.55 -4.59
N ASP A 83 5.15 -4.66 -3.76
CA ASP A 83 5.84 -4.21 -2.55
C ASP A 83 5.89 -5.34 -1.51
N PRO A 84 7.08 -5.90 -1.19
CA PRO A 84 7.20 -7.04 -0.29
C PRO A 84 6.84 -6.68 1.16
N SER A 85 6.86 -5.39 1.50
CA SER A 85 6.54 -4.90 2.84
C SER A 85 5.05 -4.57 3.01
N ALA A 86 4.29 -4.53 1.91
CA ALA A 86 2.87 -4.24 1.93
C ALA A 86 2.05 -5.50 2.24
N LYS A 87 1.24 -5.42 3.29
CA LYS A 87 0.35 -6.49 3.76
C LYS A 87 -1.01 -5.91 4.07
N GLY A 88 -2.06 -6.62 3.71
CA GLY A 88 -3.44 -6.26 4.03
C GLY A 88 -4.43 -7.31 3.60
N GLY A 89 -5.71 -6.93 3.59
CA GLY A 89 -6.80 -7.86 3.34
C GLY A 89 -7.09 -8.76 4.53
N THR A 90 -7.85 -9.83 4.27
CA THR A 90 -8.23 -10.83 5.27
C THR A 90 -7.44 -12.12 5.06
N ALA A 91 -7.49 -13.05 6.03
CA ALA A 91 -6.87 -14.37 5.88
C ALA A 91 -7.37 -15.14 4.65
N THR A 92 -8.62 -14.94 4.23
CA THR A 92 -9.24 -15.59 3.06
C THR A 92 -9.05 -14.82 1.76
N SER A 93 -8.65 -13.54 1.83
CA SER A 93 -8.42 -12.67 0.68
C SER A 93 -7.28 -11.71 0.99
N PRO A 94 -6.03 -12.22 1.01
CA PRO A 94 -4.87 -11.40 1.30
C PRO A 94 -4.59 -10.42 0.15
N MET A 95 -4.14 -9.24 0.50
CA MET A 95 -3.84 -8.16 -0.43
C MET A 95 -2.41 -7.67 -0.28
N GLY A 96 -1.82 -7.26 -1.40
CA GLY A 96 -0.55 -6.54 -1.47
C GLY A 96 -0.72 -5.19 -2.15
N LEU A 97 0.37 -4.44 -2.23
CA LEU A 97 0.43 -3.18 -2.98
C LEU A 97 1.30 -3.39 -4.22
N GLU A 98 0.69 -3.20 -5.38
CA GLU A 98 1.34 -3.28 -6.67
C GLU A 98 1.74 -1.87 -7.13
N LEU A 99 2.99 -1.75 -7.58
CA LEU A 99 3.54 -0.57 -8.20
C LEU A 99 3.63 -0.79 -9.70
N GLU A 100 2.96 0.08 -10.44
CA GLU A 100 3.11 0.18 -11.87
C GLU A 100 3.98 1.38 -12.21
N ILE A 101 4.96 1.16 -13.06
CA ILE A 101 5.92 2.17 -13.51
C ILE A 101 6.03 2.10 -15.03
N VAL A 102 5.82 3.22 -15.69
CA VAL A 102 5.95 3.33 -17.15
C VAL A 102 7.15 4.17 -17.48
N TYR A 103 8.05 3.61 -18.28
CA TYR A 103 9.20 4.30 -18.84
C TYR A 103 8.97 4.65 -20.30
N GLN A 104 9.40 5.84 -20.70
CA GLN A 104 9.47 6.29 -22.08
C GLN A 104 10.88 6.85 -22.31
N ASP A 105 11.55 6.43 -23.39
CA ASP A 105 12.92 6.87 -23.73
C ASP A 105 13.92 6.73 -22.56
N SER A 106 13.79 5.65 -21.77
CA SER A 106 14.60 5.37 -20.57
C SER A 106 14.39 6.35 -19.39
N ALA A 107 13.34 7.16 -19.40
CA ALA A 107 12.95 8.03 -18.30
C ALA A 107 11.57 7.65 -17.74
N LEU A 108 11.37 7.90 -16.45
CA LEU A 108 10.09 7.69 -15.77
C LEU A 108 9.02 8.61 -16.37
N ARG A 109 7.98 8.02 -16.97
CA ARG A 109 6.86 8.76 -17.55
C ARG A 109 5.69 8.89 -16.57
N SER A 110 5.33 7.80 -15.91
CA SER A 110 4.25 7.76 -14.94
C SER A 110 4.43 6.60 -13.95
N SER A 111 3.82 6.74 -12.79
CA SER A 111 3.69 5.67 -11.80
C SER A 111 2.26 5.62 -11.28
N ALA A 112 1.81 4.42 -10.90
CA ALA A 112 0.52 4.18 -10.28
C ALA A 112 0.65 3.13 -9.18
N LEU A 113 -0.25 3.20 -8.20
CA LEU A 113 -0.32 2.30 -7.06
C LEU A 113 -1.69 1.62 -7.08
N THR A 114 -1.69 0.30 -6.96
CA THR A 114 -2.92 -0.49 -6.94
C THR A 114 -2.86 -1.51 -5.82
N ALA A 115 -3.88 -1.56 -4.98
CA ALA A 115 -4.02 -2.66 -4.02
C ALA A 115 -4.55 -3.89 -4.75
N THR A 116 -3.76 -4.97 -4.81
CA THR A 116 -4.05 -6.17 -5.61
C THR A 116 -4.18 -7.40 -4.70
N PRO A 117 -5.17 -8.28 -4.90
CA PRO A 117 -5.25 -9.55 -4.18
C PRO A 117 -4.04 -10.45 -4.52
N LEU A 118 -3.35 -10.99 -3.52
CA LEU A 118 -2.15 -11.82 -3.74
C LEU A 118 -2.46 -13.12 -4.49
N ASN A 119 -3.71 -13.60 -4.40
CA ASN A 119 -4.18 -14.82 -5.03
C ASN A 119 -4.21 -14.74 -6.57
N VAL A 120 -4.15 -13.52 -7.12
CA VAL A 120 -4.20 -13.23 -8.56
C VAL A 120 -2.78 -13.20 -9.16
N ILE A 121 -1.73 -13.19 -8.33
CA ILE A 121 -0.33 -13.02 -8.74
C ILE A 121 0.39 -14.39 -8.85
N ASN A 122 -0.34 -15.47 -9.10
CA ASN A 122 0.21 -16.81 -9.37
C ASN A 122 0.13 -17.17 -10.85
#